data_AF-A0A976DKG4-F1
#
_entry.id   AF-A0A976DKG4-F1
#
_cell.length_a   1.000
_cell.length_b   1.000
_cell.length_c   1.000
_cell.angle_alpha   90.00
_cell.angle_beta   90.00
_cell.angle_gamma   90.00
#
_symmetry.space_group_name_H-M   'P 1'
#
loop_
_entity.id
_entity.type
_entity.pdbx_description
1 polymer ?
#
loop_
_entity_poly.entity_id
_entity_poly.type
_entity_poly.pdbx_seq_one_letter_code
_entity_poly.pdbx_strand_id
1 'polypeptide(L)'
;MITLSLIGIGTGNPDHLTAEAVRALNAANLILLPRKGEAKAELADLRRLILSQVLTVPVPVADYDVPLRAEQADYLGAVQDWHDALAEVWRHSVDERLPHGGEVALMVWGDPSL
;
A
#
# COMPACT_ATOMS: atom_id res chain seq x y z
N MET A 1 18.26 2.86 -5.95
CA MET A 1 17.72 3.35 -4.65
C MET A 1 16.20 3.23 -4.71
N ILE A 2 15.55 2.81 -3.63
CA ILE A 2 14.09 2.81 -3.52
C ILE A 2 13.66 4.03 -2.70
N THR A 3 12.69 4.77 -3.21
CA THR A 3 11.94 5.76 -2.44
C THR A 3 10.57 5.18 -2.15
N LEU A 4 10.19 5.13 -0.87
CA LEU A 4 8.88 4.63 -0.44
C LEU A 4 8.01 5.79 0.03
N SER A 5 6.93 6.06 -0.68
CA SER A 5 5.95 7.09 -0.35
C SER A 5 4.73 6.48 0.35
N LEU A 6 4.50 6.88 1.60
CA LEU A 6 3.26 6.59 2.33
C LEU A 6 2.25 7.70 2.04
N ILE A 7 1.22 7.40 1.26
CA ILE A 7 0.29 8.40 0.72
C ILE A 7 -1.05 8.27 1.45
N GLY A 8 -1.42 9.31 2.20
CA GLY A 8 -2.76 9.42 2.78
C GLY A 8 -3.84 9.55 1.71
N ILE A 9 -4.91 8.76 1.80
CA ILE A 9 -6.02 8.74 0.83
C ILE A 9 -7.37 9.16 1.43
N GLY A 10 -7.34 9.83 2.59
CA GLY A 10 -8.55 10.27 3.29
C GLY A 10 -9.39 9.11 3.80
N THR A 11 -10.66 9.33 4.10
CA THR A 11 -11.53 8.36 4.80
C THR A 11 -12.50 7.59 3.90
N GLY A 12 -12.25 7.53 2.59
CA GLY A 12 -13.04 6.73 1.64
C GLY A 12 -13.82 7.51 0.58
N ASN A 13 -13.93 8.84 0.71
CA ASN A 13 -14.39 9.67 -0.40
C ASN A 13 -13.21 10.01 -1.32
N PRO A 14 -13.25 9.68 -2.63
CA PRO A 14 -12.17 10.04 -3.57
C PRO A 14 -11.86 11.54 -3.62
N ASP A 15 -12.84 12.41 -3.35
CA ASP A 15 -12.64 13.87 -3.29
C ASP A 15 -11.75 14.33 -2.13
N HIS A 16 -11.42 13.42 -1.18
CA HIS A 16 -10.47 13.71 -0.11
C HIS A 16 -9.01 13.66 -0.58
N LEU A 17 -8.72 13.15 -1.77
CA LEU A 17 -7.33 13.10 -2.26
C LEU A 17 -6.79 14.51 -2.46
N THR A 18 -5.64 14.77 -1.84
CA THR A 18 -4.92 16.02 -2.08
C THR A 18 -4.27 16.00 -3.46
N ALA A 19 -4.03 17.18 -4.02
CA ALA A 19 -3.28 17.30 -5.27
C ALA A 19 -1.86 16.70 -5.17
N GLU A 20 -1.27 16.69 -3.97
CA GLU A 20 0.02 16.06 -3.71
C GLU A 20 -0.07 14.54 -3.77
N ALA A 21 -1.08 13.93 -3.14
CA ALA A 21 -1.33 12.49 -3.23
C ALA A 21 -1.50 12.06 -4.69
N VAL A 22 -2.27 12.81 -5.49
CA VAL A 22 -2.47 12.52 -6.92
C VAL A 22 -1.14 12.58 -7.69
N ARG A 23 -0.31 13.60 -7.46
CA ARG A 23 1.01 13.69 -8.11
C ARG A 23 1.93 12.54 -7.71
N ALA A 24 1.98 12.18 -6.43
CA ALA A 24 2.80 11.09 -5.93
C ALA A 24 2.37 9.73 -6.53
N LEU A 25 1.06 9.47 -6.62
CA LEU A 25 0.53 8.25 -7.26
C LEU A 25 0.89 8.18 -8.76
N ASN A 26 0.83 9.29 -9.48
CA ASN A 26 1.18 9.33 -10.90
C ASN A 26 2.70 9.28 -11.15
N ALA A 27 3.52 9.67 -10.17
CA ALA A 27 4.98 9.59 -10.25
C ALA A 27 5.56 8.22 -9.86
N ALA A 28 4.75 7.37 -9.20
CA ALA A 28 5.18 6.06 -8.76
C ALA A 28 5.54 5.15 -9.96
N ASN A 29 6.58 4.34 -9.79
CA ASN A 29 6.90 3.25 -10.71
C ASN A 29 6.17 1.96 -10.33
N LEU A 30 5.74 1.84 -9.07
CA LEU A 30 4.96 0.72 -8.54
C LEU A 30 4.02 1.19 -7.44
N ILE A 31 2.76 0.78 -7.50
CA ILE A 31 1.80 0.94 -6.41
C ILE A 31 1.52 -0.44 -5.82
N LEU A 32 1.72 -0.59 -4.50
CA LEU A 32 1.45 -1.83 -3.78
C LEU A 32 0.09 -1.75 -3.08
N LEU A 33 -0.81 -2.69 -3.37
CA LEU A 33 -2.12 -2.79 -2.73
C LEU A 33 -2.21 -4.07 -1.87
N PRO A 34 -2.66 -3.97 -0.61
CA PRO A 34 -2.89 -5.16 0.18
C PRO A 34 -4.12 -5.91 -0.35
N ARG A 35 -3.98 -7.20 -0.63
CA ARG A 35 -5.08 -8.15 -0.68
C ARG A 35 -5.40 -8.56 0.74
N LYS A 36 -6.54 -8.12 1.24
CA LYS A 36 -7.07 -8.58 2.53
C LYS A 36 -8.09 -9.67 2.22
N GLY A 37 -8.03 -10.79 2.93
CA GLY A 37 -8.90 -11.96 2.71
C GLY A 37 -10.38 -11.60 2.61
N GLU A 38 -11.20 -12.53 2.09
CA GLU A 38 -12.57 -12.33 1.56
C GLU A 38 -13.47 -11.35 2.34
N ALA A 39 -13.32 -11.25 3.67
CA ALA A 39 -14.09 -10.36 4.53
C ALA A 39 -13.86 -8.83 4.35
N LYS A 40 -12.91 -8.35 3.53
CA LYS A 40 -12.65 -6.89 3.33
C LYS A 40 -12.43 -6.45 1.88
N ALA A 41 -13.07 -7.12 0.92
CA ALA A 41 -12.98 -6.79 -0.50
C ALA A 41 -13.34 -5.31 -0.80
N GLU A 42 -14.38 -4.77 -0.14
CA GLU A 42 -14.89 -3.42 -0.41
C GLU A 42 -13.85 -2.30 -0.27
N LEU A 43 -12.93 -2.40 0.71
CA LEU A 43 -11.88 -1.38 0.89
C LEU A 43 -10.72 -1.53 -0.09
N ALA A 44 -10.43 -2.76 -0.54
CA ALA A 44 -9.44 -2.97 -1.59
C ALA A 44 -9.97 -2.45 -2.93
N ASP A 45 -11.25 -2.69 -3.21
CA ASP A 45 -11.94 -2.18 -4.39
C ASP A 45 -11.99 -0.66 -4.41
N LEU A 46 -12.19 -0.02 -3.25
CA LEU A 46 -12.18 1.44 -3.15
C LEU A 46 -10.81 2.06 -3.47
N ARG A 47 -9.71 1.42 -3.08
CA ARG A 47 -8.37 1.87 -3.50
C ARG A 47 -8.21 1.79 -5.01
N ARG A 48 -8.68 0.70 -5.63
CA ARG A 48 -8.64 0.53 -7.09
C ARG A 48 -9.53 1.54 -7.79
N LEU A 49 -10.71 1.87 -7.23
CA LEU A 49 -11.58 2.93 -7.72
C LEU A 49 -10.88 4.29 -7.68
N ILE A 50 -10.25 4.65 -6.56
CA ILE A 50 -9.47 5.88 -6.43
C ILE A 50 -8.40 5.94 -7.52
N LEU A 51 -7.59 4.88 -7.69
CA LEU A 51 -6.57 4.84 -8.73
C LEU A 51 -7.15 5.02 -10.14
N SER A 52 -8.30 4.39 -10.43
CA SER A 52 -8.97 4.53 -11.73
C SER A 52 -9.43 5.95 -12.06
N GLN A 53 -9.64 6.78 -11.04
CA GLN A 53 -10.08 8.17 -11.20
C GLN A 53 -8.92 9.16 -11.30
N VAL A 54 -7.77 8.86 -10.68
CA VAL A 54 -6.67 9.84 -10.52
C VAL A 54 -5.43 9.53 -11.34
N LEU A 55 -5.23 8.29 -11.79
CA LEU A 55 -4.12 7.93 -12.65
C LEU A 55 -4.37 8.45 -14.08
N THR A 56 -3.46 9.28 -14.55
CA THR A 56 -3.48 9.87 -15.89
C THR A 56 -2.73 9.03 -16.92
N VAL A 57 -1.86 8.14 -16.44
CA VAL A 57 -1.13 7.14 -17.22
C VAL A 57 -1.19 5.80 -16.50
N PRO A 58 -1.09 4.66 -17.21
CA PRO A 58 -1.00 3.37 -16.56
C PRO A 58 0.25 3.29 -15.66
N VAL A 59 0.04 3.12 -14.36
CA VAL A 59 1.09 2.83 -13.38
C VAL A 59 0.97 1.35 -12.97
N PRO A 60 2.07 0.57 -12.94
CA PRO A 60 2.02 -0.80 -12.44
C PRO A 60 1.47 -0.89 -11.02
N VAL A 61 0.45 -1.74 -10.84
CA VAL A 61 -0.15 -2.03 -9.53
C VAL A 61 0.06 -3.50 -9.23
N ALA A 62 0.64 -3.81 -8.07
CA ALA A 62 0.81 -5.18 -7.60
C ALA A 62 0.07 -5.40 -6.29
N ASP A 63 -0.65 -6.51 -6.21
CA ASP A 63 -1.23 -6.97 -4.96
C ASP A 63 -0.18 -7.69 -4.12
N TYR A 64 -0.31 -7.58 -2.80
CA TYR A 64 0.42 -8.42 -1.86
C TYR A 64 -0.53 -8.98 -0.80
N ASP A 65 -0.30 -10.21 -0.36
CA ASP A 65 -1.09 -10.79 0.72
C ASP A 65 -0.56 -10.29 2.06
N VAL A 66 -1.47 -9.79 2.91
CA VAL A 66 -1.10 -9.34 4.27
C VAL A 66 -0.90 -10.59 5.14
N PRO A 67 0.28 -10.79 5.76
CA PRO A 67 0.51 -11.91 6.65
C PRO A 67 -0.50 -11.96 7.80
N LEU A 68 -0.81 -13.15 8.29
CA LEU A 68 -1.63 -13.33 9.48
C LEU A 68 -0.76 -13.16 10.72
N ARG A 69 -1.20 -12.34 11.67
CA ARG A 69 -0.55 -12.21 12.98
C ARG A 69 -0.85 -13.45 13.82
N ALA A 70 0.16 -14.01 14.46
CA ALA A 70 -0.01 -15.16 15.36
C ALA A 70 -0.86 -14.79 16.59
N GLU A 71 -1.71 -15.74 17.02
CA GLU A 71 -2.39 -15.69 18.32
C GLU A 71 -1.51 -16.35 19.37
N GLN A 72 -0.73 -15.56 20.10
CA GLN A 72 0.16 -16.03 21.16
C GLN A 72 0.08 -15.14 22.40
N ALA A 73 0.52 -15.67 23.54
CA ALA A 73 0.44 -14.97 24.83
C ALA A 73 1.27 -13.67 24.86
N ASP A 74 2.41 -13.65 24.18
CA ASP A 74 3.20 -12.44 23.98
C ASP A 74 2.63 -11.61 22.81
N TYR A 75 1.75 -10.67 23.15
CA TYR A 75 1.12 -9.78 22.19
C TYR A 75 2.11 -8.89 21.44
N LEU A 76 3.09 -8.30 22.14
CA LEU A 76 4.02 -7.36 21.52
C LEU A 76 5.00 -8.07 20.59
N GLY A 77 5.51 -9.23 21.00
CA GLY A 77 6.30 -10.09 20.13
C GLY A 77 5.53 -10.48 18.87
N ALA A 78 4.25 -10.86 19.02
CA ALA A 78 3.41 -11.23 17.88
C ALA A 78 3.20 -10.07 16.89
N VAL A 79 3.07 -8.83 17.40
CA VAL A 79 2.94 -7.63 16.57
C VAL A 79 4.24 -7.32 15.83
N GLN A 80 5.39 -7.46 16.51
CA GLN A 80 6.70 -7.25 15.89
C GLN A 80 6.95 -8.26 14.77
N ASP A 81 6.78 -9.56 15.04
CA ASP A 81 6.97 -10.62 14.05
C ASP A 81 6.08 -10.42 12.82
N TRP A 82 4.86 -9.94 13.05
CA TRP A 82 3.92 -9.62 11.97
C TRP A 82 4.36 -8.43 11.13
N HIS A 83 4.87 -7.36 11.75
CA HIS A 83 5.43 -6.22 11.01
C HIS A 83 6.66 -6.64 10.19
N ASP A 84 7.55 -7.46 10.76
CA ASP A 84 8.74 -7.96 10.06
C ASP A 84 8.35 -8.82 8.86
N ALA A 85 7.37 -9.71 9.02
CA ALA A 85 6.83 -10.50 7.92
C ALA A 85 6.22 -9.61 6.82
N LEU A 86 5.46 -8.58 7.19
CA LEU A 86 4.85 -7.65 6.24
C LEU A 86 5.90 -6.85 5.46
N ALA A 87 6.95 -6.36 6.15
CA ALA A 87 8.06 -5.65 5.53
C ALA A 87 8.81 -6.54 4.52
N GLU A 88 8.99 -7.82 4.83
CA GLU A 88 9.62 -8.79 3.93
C GLU A 88 8.78 -9.03 2.67
N VAL A 89 7.45 -9.11 2.79
CA VAL A 89 6.53 -9.21 1.64
C VAL A 89 6.66 -8.00 0.72
N TRP A 90 6.71 -6.79 1.29
CA TRP A 90 6.90 -5.56 0.51
C TRP A 90 8.24 -5.56 -0.18
N ARG A 91 9.32 -5.86 0.56
CA ARG A 91 10.68 -5.90 0.03
C ARG A 91 10.80 -6.86 -1.15
N HIS A 92 10.31 -8.09 -1.02
CA HIS A 92 10.32 -9.07 -2.10
C HIS A 92 9.56 -8.57 -3.34
N SER A 93 8.37 -8.00 -3.12
CA SER A 93 7.53 -7.47 -4.21
C SER A 93 8.20 -6.32 -4.97
N VAL A 94 8.92 -5.46 -4.25
CA VAL A 94 9.70 -4.34 -4.79
C VAL A 94 10.94 -4.84 -5.53
N ASP A 95 11.73 -5.72 -4.92
CA ASP A 95 12.97 -6.25 -5.50
C ASP A 95 12.70 -6.98 -6.84
N GLU A 96 11.58 -7.71 -6.93
CA GLU A 96 11.16 -8.41 -8.16
C GLU A 96 10.83 -7.44 -9.30
N ARG A 97 10.20 -6.30 -8.99
CA ARG A 97 9.61 -5.37 -9.98
C ARG A 97 10.48 -4.17 -10.29
N LEU A 98 11.33 -3.76 -9.35
CA LEU A 98 12.21 -2.60 -9.43
C LEU A 98 13.66 -2.98 -9.08
N PRO A 99 14.29 -3.92 -9.81
CA PRO A 99 15.64 -4.41 -9.51
C PRO A 99 16.73 -3.33 -9.60
N HIS A 100 16.41 -2.18 -10.22
CA HIS A 100 17.31 -1.04 -10.37
C HIS A 100 16.93 0.16 -9.50
N GLY A 101 15.93 0.00 -8.62
CA GLY A 101 15.35 1.10 -7.84
C GLY A 101 14.19 1.81 -8.53
N GLY A 102 13.61 2.78 -7.83
CA GLY A 102 12.43 3.53 -8.28
C GLY A 102 11.56 4.02 -7.13
N GLU A 103 10.45 4.63 -7.50
CA GLU A 103 9.43 5.20 -6.62
C GLU A 103 8.31 4.18 -6.36
N VAL A 104 8.09 3.83 -5.09
CA VAL A 104 7.04 2.91 -4.64
C VAL A 104 6.01 3.69 -3.83
N ALA A 105 4.73 3.49 -4.11
CA ALA A 105 3.63 4.10 -3.38
C ALA A 105 2.82 3.07 -2.57
N LEU A 106 2.55 3.41 -1.31
CA LEU A 106 1.59 2.72 -0.45
C LEU A 106 0.42 3.66 -0.13
N MET A 107 -0.81 3.18 -0.32
CA MET A 107 -2.03 3.94 -0.04
C MET A 107 -2.53 3.68 1.39
N VAL A 108 -2.42 4.68 2.25
CA VAL A 108 -2.78 4.63 3.68
C VAL A 108 -4.09 5.36 3.91
N TRP A 109 -5.08 4.69 4.51
CA TRP A 109 -6.34 5.32 4.87
C TRP A 109 -6.11 6.43 5.90
N GLY A 110 -6.81 7.55 5.73
CA GLY A 110 -6.62 8.75 6.54
C GLY A 110 -5.30 9.45 6.22
N ASP A 111 -4.52 9.69 7.27
CA ASP A 111 -3.19 10.27 7.24
C ASP A 111 -2.17 9.26 7.80
N PRO A 112 -0.99 9.05 7.19
CA PRO A 112 -0.01 8.08 7.67
C PRO A 112 0.51 8.30 9.09
N SER A 113 0.32 9.48 9.67
CA SER A 113 0.76 9.80 11.03
C SER A 113 -0.22 9.39 12.14
N LEU A 114 -1.43 8.93 11.79
CA LEU A 114 -2.53 8.64 12.72
C LEU A 114 -2.85 7.15 12.85
#